data_AF-A0A0T6XRK9-F1
#
_entry.id   AF-A0A0T6XRK9-F1
#
_cell.length_a   1.000
_cell.length_b   1.000
_cell.length_c   1.000
_cell.angle_alpha   90.00
_cell.angle_beta   90.00
_cell.angle_gamma   90.00
#
_symmetry.space_group_name_H-M   'P 1'
#
loop_
_entity.id
_entity.type
_entity.pdbx_description
1 polymer ?
#
loop_
_entity_poly.entity_id
_entity_poly.type
_entity_poly.pdbx_seq_one_letter_code
_entity_poly.pdbx_strand_id
1 'polypeptide(L)'
;MTRPSREGHFGQQTFMLVWRMTHSASDDIFDCQSCGACCAYSADWPRFSLETDEELDLIPAEYVSTDLGGMRCEDDRCSALGGKLGEHVGCKIYAIRPIVCRTCMPGDDECLMAREKHFGKAA
;
A
#
# COMPACT_ATOMS: atom_id res chain seq x y z
N MET A 1 -39.35 50.56 -21.19
CA MET A 1 -39.15 49.77 -22.44
C MET A 1 -37.82 50.27 -23.00
N THR A 2 -36.70 49.55 -23.10
CA THR A 2 -36.41 48.12 -23.21
C THR A 2 -34.88 47.93 -22.99
N ARG A 3 -34.43 46.81 -22.42
CA ARG A 3 -33.01 46.37 -22.41
C ARG A 3 -32.50 46.08 -23.85
N PRO A 4 -31.17 46.14 -24.09
CA PRO A 4 -30.32 44.92 -24.13
C PRO A 4 -28.97 45.15 -23.39
N SER A 5 -28.27 44.23 -22.71
CA SER A 5 -27.89 42.80 -22.87
C SER A 5 -26.74 42.53 -23.86
N ARG A 6 -25.67 41.93 -23.31
CA ARG A 6 -24.53 41.20 -23.91
C ARG A 6 -23.36 42.02 -24.48
N GLU A 7 -22.08 41.64 -24.44
CA GLU A 7 -21.29 40.56 -23.82
C GLU A 7 -19.81 40.88 -24.14
N GLY A 8 -18.87 40.51 -23.25
CA GLY A 8 -17.52 40.07 -23.65
C GLY A 8 -16.34 41.04 -23.54
N HIS A 9 -15.56 40.92 -22.47
CA HIS A 9 -14.09 40.87 -22.52
C HIS A 9 -13.55 40.43 -21.15
N PHE A 10 -13.19 39.15 -21.02
CA PHE A 10 -11.80 38.67 -21.14
C PHE A 10 -11.10 38.66 -19.78
N GLY A 11 -11.34 37.58 -19.04
CA GLY A 11 -10.73 37.29 -17.75
C GLY A 11 -9.26 36.96 -17.91
N GLN A 12 -8.40 37.70 -17.21
CA GLN A 12 -6.96 37.43 -17.13
C GLN A 12 -6.33 37.75 -15.76
N GLN A 13 -7.10 38.08 -14.72
CA GLN A 13 -6.51 38.64 -13.48
C GLN A 13 -6.81 37.86 -12.17
N THR A 14 -7.24 36.60 -12.22
CA THR A 14 -7.55 35.84 -10.98
C THR A 14 -6.81 34.51 -10.85
N PHE A 15 -6.05 34.05 -11.85
CA PHE A 15 -5.46 32.71 -11.82
C PHE A 15 -4.12 32.58 -11.07
N MET A 16 -3.47 33.67 -10.63
CA MET A 16 -2.15 33.59 -9.98
C MET A 16 -2.17 33.43 -8.44
N LEU A 17 -3.33 33.53 -7.79
CA LEU A 17 -3.42 33.54 -6.32
C LEU A 17 -4.05 32.28 -5.69
N VAL A 18 -4.53 31.32 -6.50
CA VAL A 18 -5.13 30.06 -6.01
C VAL A 18 -4.36 28.79 -6.39
N TRP A 19 -3.30 28.88 -7.20
CA TRP A 19 -2.40 27.73 -7.47
C TRP A 19 -1.45 27.42 -6.30
N ARG A 20 -1.39 28.30 -5.30
CA ARG A 20 -0.44 28.20 -4.17
C ARG A 20 -1.06 27.54 -2.94
N MET A 21 -1.83 26.47 -3.15
CA MET A 21 -2.25 25.58 -2.07
C MET A 21 -1.86 24.15 -2.46
N THR A 22 -1.01 23.55 -1.61
CA THR A 22 -0.61 22.14 -1.57
C THR A 22 0.34 21.67 -2.67
N HIS A 23 1.64 21.91 -2.50
CA HIS A 23 2.64 20.88 -2.77
C HIS A 23 3.69 20.91 -1.66
N SER A 24 4.15 19.71 -1.27
CA SER A 24 5.37 19.39 -0.52
C SER A 24 5.24 19.09 0.98
N ALA A 25 4.78 17.87 1.29
CA ALA A 25 5.68 16.89 1.89
C ALA A 25 5.90 15.81 0.82
N SER A 26 7.12 15.30 0.65
CA SER A 26 7.56 14.37 -0.39
C SER A 26 6.45 13.50 -1.00
N ASP A 27 6.24 13.59 -2.31
CA ASP A 27 5.41 12.62 -3.06
C ASP A 27 6.24 11.34 -3.23
N ASP A 28 6.58 10.71 -2.10
CA ASP A 28 7.25 9.42 -2.09
C ASP A 28 6.22 8.39 -2.52
N ILE A 29 6.19 8.11 -3.82
CA ILE A 29 5.34 7.06 -4.39
C ILE A 29 5.87 5.72 -3.87
N PHE A 30 5.27 5.22 -2.79
CA PHE A 30 5.59 3.93 -2.23
C PHE A 30 5.01 2.81 -3.11
N ASP A 31 5.81 2.32 -4.04
CA ASP A 31 5.45 1.14 -4.82
C ASP A 31 5.79 -0.15 -4.05
N CYS A 32 4.76 -0.87 -3.61
CA CYS A 32 4.96 -2.15 -2.93
C CYS A 32 5.39 -3.28 -3.88
N GLN A 33 5.13 -3.15 -5.19
CA GLN A 33 5.56 -4.13 -6.19
C GLN A 33 7.06 -4.03 -6.50
N SER A 34 7.71 -2.90 -6.20
CA SER A 34 9.17 -2.78 -6.28
C SER A 34 9.88 -3.18 -4.98
N CYS A 35 9.25 -3.07 -3.81
CA CYS A 35 9.95 -3.28 -2.54
C CYS A 35 9.72 -4.66 -1.89
N GLY A 36 8.47 -5.07 -1.68
CA GLY A 36 8.09 -6.28 -0.93
C GLY A 36 8.42 -6.31 0.57
N ALA A 37 8.85 -5.18 1.16
CA ALA A 37 9.41 -5.13 2.52
C ALA A 37 8.48 -5.69 3.60
N CYS A 38 7.22 -5.26 3.62
CA CYS A 38 6.25 -5.69 4.65
C CYS A 38 6.02 -7.21 4.65
N CYS A 39 6.08 -7.84 3.47
CA CYS A 39 5.91 -9.28 3.31
C CYS A 39 7.17 -10.09 3.67
N ALA A 40 8.29 -9.42 3.95
CA ALA A 40 9.55 -10.04 4.37
C ALA A 40 10.05 -9.50 5.71
N TYR A 41 9.16 -8.91 6.52
CA TYR A 41 9.56 -8.23 7.74
C TYR A 41 9.82 -9.18 8.91
N SER A 42 8.96 -10.15 9.16
CA SER A 42 9.05 -11.08 10.29
C SER A 42 8.18 -12.31 10.05
N ALA A 43 8.59 -13.48 10.54
CA ALA A 43 7.74 -14.67 10.54
C ALA A 43 6.47 -14.51 11.39
N ASP A 44 6.47 -13.57 12.35
CA ASP A 44 5.30 -13.24 13.17
C ASP A 44 4.31 -12.31 12.46
N TRP A 45 4.57 -11.93 11.21
CA TRP A 45 3.76 -11.00 10.44
C TRP A 45 3.57 -11.55 9.02
N PRO A 46 2.34 -11.58 8.46
CA PRO A 46 1.05 -11.14 8.98
C PRO A 46 0.29 -12.20 9.83
N ARG A 47 -0.45 -11.77 10.88
CA ARG A 47 -1.31 -12.63 11.72
C ARG A 47 -2.80 -12.46 11.40
N PHE A 48 -3.54 -13.56 11.55
CA PHE A 48 -5.00 -13.55 11.47
C PHE A 48 -5.58 -13.16 12.82
N SER A 49 -6.27 -12.03 12.90
CA SER A 49 -6.86 -11.53 14.14
C SER A 49 -8.24 -10.91 14.01
N LEU A 50 -8.68 -10.62 12.78
CA LEU A 50 -9.91 -9.88 12.48
C LEU A 50 -10.84 -10.59 11.49
N GLU A 51 -10.41 -11.73 10.94
CA GLU A 51 -11.11 -12.47 9.89
C GLU A 51 -11.97 -13.58 10.48
N THR A 52 -13.08 -13.91 9.81
CA THR A 52 -13.86 -15.11 10.17
C THR A 52 -13.19 -16.36 9.62
N ASP A 53 -13.51 -17.52 10.20
CA ASP A 53 -12.99 -18.81 9.72
C ASP A 53 -13.33 -19.03 8.23
N GLU A 54 -14.52 -18.62 7.78
CA GLU A 54 -14.92 -18.72 6.37
C GLU A 54 -14.10 -17.83 5.43
N GLU A 55 -13.65 -16.66 5.89
CA GLU A 55 -12.76 -15.79 5.11
C GLU A 55 -11.36 -16.40 5.01
N LEU A 56 -10.87 -16.99 6.10
CA LEU A 56 -9.56 -17.66 6.15
C LEU A 56 -9.53 -18.95 5.33
N ASP A 57 -10.64 -19.70 5.26
CA ASP A 57 -10.78 -20.91 4.44
C ASP A 57 -10.64 -20.64 2.93
N LEU A 58 -10.77 -19.38 2.49
CA LEU A 58 -10.49 -18.99 1.10
C LEU A 58 -8.99 -18.98 0.78
N ILE A 59 -8.13 -18.85 1.79
CA ILE A 59 -6.67 -18.82 1.63
C ILE A 59 -6.18 -20.26 1.40
N PRO A 60 -5.46 -20.54 0.31
CA PRO A 60 -4.91 -21.87 0.08
C PRO A 60 -4.02 -22.31 1.25
N ALA A 61 -4.24 -23.53 1.75
CA ALA A 61 -3.56 -24.05 2.94
C ALA A 61 -2.03 -24.05 2.84
N GLU A 62 -1.47 -24.09 1.63
CA GLU A 62 -0.02 -23.98 1.40
C GLU A 62 0.56 -22.61 1.80
N TYR A 63 -0.27 -21.57 1.90
CA TYR A 63 0.13 -20.22 2.33
C TYR A 63 -0.24 -19.92 3.79
N VAL A 64 -0.84 -20.86 4.50
CA VAL A 64 -1.27 -20.71 5.91
C VAL A 64 -0.24 -21.37 6.83
N SER A 65 0.05 -20.73 7.96
CA SER A 65 0.99 -21.26 8.96
C SER A 65 0.43 -22.53 9.62
N THR A 66 1.31 -23.38 10.15
CA THR A 66 0.90 -24.66 10.77
C THR A 66 0.07 -24.49 12.05
N ASP A 67 0.22 -23.33 12.72
CA ASP A 67 -0.56 -22.95 13.90
C ASP A 67 -1.90 -22.28 13.54
N LEU A 68 -2.21 -22.13 12.24
CA LEU A 68 -3.39 -21.42 11.71
C LEU A 68 -3.49 -19.95 12.17
N GLY A 69 -2.44 -19.40 12.77
CA GLY A 69 -2.44 -18.05 13.34
C GLY A 69 -2.05 -16.94 12.35
N GLY A 70 -1.71 -17.27 11.11
CA GLY A 70 -1.29 -16.30 10.12
C GLY A 70 -0.85 -16.90 8.80
N MET A 71 -0.18 -16.08 8.00
CA MET A 71 0.44 -16.55 6.76
C MET A 71 1.68 -17.38 7.07
N ARG A 72 1.92 -18.43 6.28
CA ARG A 72 3.18 -19.19 6.32
C ARG A 72 4.33 -18.29 5.88
N CYS A 73 5.35 -18.19 6.73
CA CYS A 73 6.62 -17.54 6.44
C CYS A 73 7.79 -18.52 6.49
N GLU A 74 8.77 -18.32 5.62
CA GLU A 74 10.04 -19.04 5.56
C GLU A 74 11.15 -17.98 5.59
N ASP A 75 12.05 -18.04 6.58
CA ASP A 75 13.11 -17.05 6.80
C ASP A 75 12.59 -15.59 6.80
N ASP A 76 11.60 -15.30 7.64
CA ASP A 76 10.88 -14.01 7.75
C ASP A 76 10.12 -13.57 6.49
N ARG A 77 10.04 -14.43 5.47
CA ARG A 77 9.41 -14.11 4.18
C ARG A 77 8.13 -14.88 3.97
N CYS A 78 7.04 -14.16 3.69
CA CYS A 78 5.75 -14.74 3.34
C CYS A 78 5.86 -15.63 2.09
N SER A 79 5.40 -16.88 2.21
CA SER A 79 5.41 -17.90 1.15
C SER A 79 4.59 -17.50 -0.10
N ALA A 80 3.59 -16.64 0.07
CA ALA A 80 2.81 -16.09 -1.04
C ALA A 80 3.54 -14.98 -1.82
N LEU A 81 4.68 -14.47 -1.33
CA LEU A 81 5.45 -13.42 -1.99
C LEU A 81 6.36 -13.99 -3.08
N GLY A 82 5.96 -13.84 -4.34
CA GLY A 82 6.81 -14.10 -5.50
C GLY A 82 7.76 -12.95 -5.81
N GLY A 83 8.83 -13.26 -6.56
CA GLY A 83 9.78 -12.26 -7.06
C GLY A 83 10.97 -12.00 -6.13
N LYS A 84 11.62 -10.84 -6.27
CA LYS A 84 12.81 -10.44 -5.52
C LYS A 84 12.61 -9.09 -4.86
N LEU A 85 12.89 -9.03 -3.55
CA LEU A 85 12.79 -7.82 -2.74
C LEU A 85 13.65 -6.70 -3.33
N GLY A 86 13.11 -5.48 -3.37
CA GLY A 86 13.79 -4.30 -3.92
C GLY A 86 13.90 -4.27 -5.46
N GLU A 87 13.39 -5.28 -6.17
CA GLU A 87 13.41 -5.33 -7.63
C GLU A 87 12.00 -5.41 -8.21
N HIS A 88 11.36 -6.56 -8.05
CA HIS A 88 10.00 -6.80 -8.51
C HIS A 88 9.40 -7.97 -7.74
N VAL A 89 8.28 -7.73 -7.07
CA VAL A 89 7.55 -8.70 -6.27
C VAL A 89 6.06 -8.72 -6.63
N GLY A 90 5.40 -9.81 -6.25
CA GLY A 90 3.95 -9.92 -6.37
C GLY A 90 3.39 -10.93 -5.39
N CYS A 91 2.25 -10.60 -4.77
CA CYS A 91 1.53 -11.54 -3.92
C CYS A 91 0.74 -12.50 -4.81
N LYS A 92 1.00 -13.81 -4.69
CA LYS A 92 0.31 -14.86 -5.46
C LYS A 92 -1.19 -14.96 -5.12
N ILE A 93 -1.59 -14.46 -3.96
CA ILE A 93 -2.97 -14.47 -3.48
C ILE A 93 -3.55 -13.05 -3.35
N TYR A 94 -3.08 -12.08 -4.16
CA TYR A 94 -3.39 -10.65 -3.98
C TYR A 94 -4.89 -10.34 -3.79
N ALA A 95 -5.76 -11.04 -4.55
CA ALA A 95 -7.21 -10.86 -4.53
C ALA A 95 -7.89 -11.32 -3.23
N ILE A 96 -7.29 -12.29 -2.54
CA ILE A 96 -7.79 -12.91 -1.31
C ILE A 96 -6.84 -12.67 -0.13
N ARG A 97 -6.05 -11.59 -0.18
CA ARG A 97 -5.13 -11.22 0.91
C ARG A 97 -5.88 -11.09 2.23
N PRO A 98 -5.28 -11.49 3.36
CA PRO A 98 -5.92 -11.33 4.64
C PRO A 98 -6.12 -9.85 5.02
N ILE A 99 -7.00 -9.57 5.99
CA ILE A 99 -7.35 -8.18 6.39
C ILE A 99 -6.09 -7.38 6.75
N VAL A 100 -5.19 -7.94 7.57
CA VAL A 100 -3.95 -7.27 7.98
C VAL A 100 -3.06 -6.86 6.79
N CYS A 101 -3.04 -7.66 5.71
CA CYS A 101 -2.31 -7.35 4.48
C CYS A 101 -2.96 -6.24 3.65
N ARG A 102 -4.26 -6.00 3.83
CA ARG A 102 -5.03 -4.93 3.18
C ARG A 102 -4.99 -3.64 3.99
N THR A 103 -4.86 -3.74 5.32
CA THR A 103 -4.80 -2.59 6.24
C THR A 103 -3.43 -1.91 6.23
N CYS A 104 -2.34 -2.65 5.98
CA CYS A 104 -1.02 -2.05 5.78
C CYS A 104 -1.01 -1.25 4.46
N MET A 105 -0.90 0.07 4.58
CA MET A 105 -0.93 1.02 3.49
C MET A 105 0.50 1.43 3.10
N PRO A 106 0.76 1.66 1.80
CA PRO A 106 2.06 2.20 1.39
C PRO A 106 2.37 3.52 2.10
N GLY A 107 3.48 3.57 2.83
CA GLY A 107 3.92 4.76 3.58
C GLY A 107 3.39 4.89 5.01
N ASP A 108 2.62 3.92 5.52
CA ASP A 108 2.30 3.88 6.95
C ASP A 108 3.55 3.53 7.81
N ASP A 109 3.43 3.71 9.13
CA ASP A 109 4.55 3.52 10.07
C ASP A 109 5.12 2.10 9.96
N GLU A 110 4.27 1.08 9.80
CA GLU A 110 4.66 -0.31 9.62
C GLU A 110 5.41 -0.53 8.29
N CYS A 111 4.97 0.10 7.20
CA CYS A 111 5.60 0.05 5.90
C CYS A 111 6.98 0.72 5.93
N LEU A 112 7.08 1.89 6.54
CA LEU A 112 8.34 2.62 6.68
C LEU A 112 9.34 1.85 7.54
N MET A 113 8.89 1.28 8.66
CA MET A 113 9.71 0.42 9.52
C MET A 113 10.23 -0.81 8.74
N ALA A 114 9.38 -1.45 7.93
CA ALA A 114 9.79 -2.59 7.14
C ALA A 114 10.78 -2.20 6.04
N ARG A 115 10.55 -1.07 5.36
CA ARG A 115 11.47 -0.53 4.35
C ARG A 115 12.82 -0.16 4.97
N GLU A 116 12.83 0.47 6.14
CA GLU A 116 14.05 0.82 6.85
C GLU A 116 14.86 -0.44 7.22
N LYS A 117 14.21 -1.51 7.71
CA LYS A 117 14.89 -2.77 8.03
C LYS A 117 15.62 -3.37 6.83
N HIS A 118 15.05 -3.28 5.64
CA HIS A 118 15.58 -3.93 4.43
C HIS A 118 16.47 -3.03 3.58
N PHE A 119 16.21 -1.73 3.56
CA PHE A 119 16.82 -0.77 2.62
C PHE A 119 17.45 0.46 3.29
N GLY A 120 17.24 0.65 4.60
CA GLY A 120 17.71 1.82 5.36
C GLY A 120 16.79 3.04 5.25
N LYS A 121 17.16 4.13 5.94
CA LYS A 121 16.34 5.35 6.14
C LYS A 121 16.02 6.18 4.89
N ALA A 122 16.38 5.73 3.69
CA ALA A 122 16.28 6.49 2.44
C ALA A 122 15.26 5.90 1.44
N ALA A 123 14.37 5.00 1.87
CA ALA A 123 13.56 4.12 1.02
C ALA A 123 12.05 4.15 1.31
#